data_AF-A0A101II44-F1
#
_entry.id   AF-A0A101II44-F1
#
_cell.length_a   1.000
_cell.length_b   1.000
_cell.length_c   1.000
_cell.angle_alpha   90.00
_cell.angle_beta   90.00
_cell.angle_gamma   90.00
#
_symmetry.space_group_name_H-M   'P 1'
#
loop_
_entity.id
_entity.type
_entity.pdbx_description
1 polymer ?
#
loop_
_entity_poly.entity_id
_entity_poly.type
_entity_poly.pdbx_seq_one_letter_code
_entity_poly.pdbx_strand_id
1 'polypeptide(L)'
;MKLIAHRDGDLEDCAKLVTVGLDFDIIYDEVESQYVSNLDDSDDFKDFKIWITYLDEGVGDLELKYGISIPISDKISKLSDDYYNNRFK
;
A
#
# COMPACT_ATOMS: atom_id res chain seq x y z
N MET A 1 -20.88 -8.52 0.42
CA MET A 1 -19.70 -7.67 0.20
C MET A 1 -18.72 -7.98 1.32
N LYS A 2 -17.66 -8.77 1.08
CA LYS A 2 -16.58 -8.93 2.07
C LYS A 2 -15.65 -7.74 1.89
N LEU A 3 -15.48 -6.95 2.94
CA LEU A 3 -14.51 -5.85 2.97
C LEU A 3 -13.09 -6.44 2.90
N ILE A 4 -12.13 -5.64 2.42
CA ILE A 4 -10.70 -6.01 2.26
C ILE A 4 -10.08 -6.58 3.55
N ALA A 5 -10.67 -6.29 4.72
CA ALA A 5 -10.19 -6.69 6.05
C ALA A 5 -11.05 -7.78 6.75
N HIS A 6 -11.49 -8.80 6.02
CA HIS A 6 -12.27 -9.92 6.58
C HIS A 6 -11.84 -11.30 6.06
N ARG A 7 -10.55 -11.47 5.78
CA ARG A 7 -9.94 -12.78 5.54
C ARG A 7 -9.62 -13.45 6.89
N ASP A 8 -9.63 -14.78 6.89
CA ASP A 8 -9.12 -15.53 8.04
C ASP A 8 -7.63 -15.20 8.20
N GLY A 9 -7.24 -14.76 9.40
CA GLY A 9 -5.88 -14.29 9.73
C GLY A 9 -5.73 -12.77 9.89
N ASP A 10 -6.62 -11.95 9.29
CA ASP A 10 -6.50 -10.48 9.35
C ASP A 10 -6.51 -9.94 10.79
N LEU A 11 -7.28 -10.59 11.67
CA LEU A 11 -7.37 -10.20 13.07
C LEU A 11 -6.07 -10.50 13.84
N GLU A 12 -5.43 -11.64 13.56
CA GLU A 12 -4.15 -12.01 14.15
C GLU A 12 -3.01 -11.14 13.64
N ASP A 13 -3.06 -10.72 12.38
CA ASP A 13 -2.08 -9.80 11.81
C ASP A 13 -2.29 -8.38 12.33
N CYS A 14 -3.54 -7.90 12.45
CA CYS A 14 -3.85 -6.66 13.16
C CYS A 14 -3.37 -6.69 14.63
N ALA A 15 -3.57 -7.81 15.34
CA ALA A 15 -3.14 -7.95 16.72
C ALA A 15 -1.61 -7.91 16.85
N LYS A 16 -0.86 -8.53 15.93
CA LYS A 16 0.60 -8.43 15.88
C LYS A 16 1.06 -7.00 15.59
N LEU A 17 0.47 -6.32 14.59
CA LEU A 17 0.80 -4.94 14.25
C LEU A 17 0.59 -3.98 15.44
N VAL A 18 -0.49 -4.15 16.19
CA VAL A 18 -0.79 -3.34 17.38
C VAL A 18 0.16 -3.64 18.55
N THR A 19 0.56 -4.90 18.71
CA THR A 19 1.34 -5.35 19.88
C THR A 19 2.84 -5.05 19.73
N VAL A 20 3.37 -5.07 18.50
CA VAL A 20 4.82 -4.96 18.24
C VAL A 20 5.23 -3.54 17.82
N GLY A 21 4.24 -2.67 17.55
CA GLY A 21 4.47 -1.45 16.76
C GLY A 21 4.46 -1.79 15.27
N LEU A 22 4.17 -0.78 14.44
CA LEU A 22 4.16 -0.97 12.99
C LEU A 22 5.61 -1.14 12.50
N ASP A 23 5.91 -2.33 12.00
CA ASP A 23 7.15 -2.59 11.27
C ASP A 23 6.97 -2.08 9.83
N PHE A 24 7.44 -0.87 9.59
CA PHE A 24 7.30 -0.22 8.30
C PHE A 24 8.14 -0.90 7.21
N ASP A 25 9.20 -1.64 7.56
CA ASP A 25 9.98 -2.38 6.58
C ASP A 25 9.17 -3.55 6.04
N ILE A 26 8.52 -4.33 6.93
CA ILE A 26 7.62 -5.42 6.52
C ILE A 26 6.43 -4.90 5.71
N ILE A 27 5.84 -3.77 6.13
CA ILE A 27 4.73 -3.14 5.40
C ILE A 27 5.19 -2.73 3.99
N TYR A 28 6.37 -2.13 3.88
CA TYR A 28 6.87 -1.72 2.57
C TYR A 28 7.19 -2.92 1.67
N ASP A 29 7.81 -3.98 2.22
CA ASP A 29 8.12 -5.20 1.46
C ASP A 29 6.84 -5.82 0.87
N GLU A 30 5.75 -5.85 1.62
CA GLU A 30 4.45 -6.34 1.13
C GLU A 30 3.85 -5.40 0.06
N VAL A 31 3.92 -4.09 0.27
CA VAL A 31 3.48 -3.09 -0.71
C VAL A 31 4.24 -3.22 -2.03
N GLU A 32 5.57 -3.33 -1.96
CA GLU A 32 6.43 -3.51 -3.13
C GLU A 32 6.14 -4.86 -3.82
N SER A 33 6.01 -5.94 -3.05
CA SER A 33 5.66 -7.27 -3.58
C SER A 33 4.35 -7.25 -4.35
N GLN A 34 3.29 -6.65 -3.78
CA GLN A 34 2.00 -6.54 -4.47
C GLN A 34 2.10 -5.67 -5.73
N TYR A 35 2.84 -4.55 -5.66
CA TYR A 35 3.03 -3.64 -6.79
C TYR A 35 3.79 -4.29 -7.96
N VAL A 36 4.83 -5.07 -7.64
CA VAL A 36 5.67 -5.78 -8.63
C VAL A 36 5.00 -7.05 -9.13
N SER A 37 4.14 -7.68 -8.34
CA SER A 37 3.48 -8.93 -8.73
C SER A 37 2.67 -8.77 -10.03
N ASN A 38 2.93 -9.67 -10.99
CA ASN A 38 2.17 -9.80 -12.23
C ASN A 38 1.03 -10.79 -12.01
N LEU A 39 0.16 -10.53 -11.02
CA LEU A 39 -1.05 -11.34 -10.83
C LEU A 39 -1.90 -11.22 -12.10
N ASP A 40 -1.89 -12.30 -12.87
CA ASP A 40 -2.54 -12.61 -14.15
C ASP A 40 -3.28 -11.43 -14.82
N ASP A 41 -2.65 -10.91 -15.89
CA ASP A 41 -3.07 -9.80 -16.77
C ASP A 41 -4.36 -10.11 -17.55
N SER A 42 -5.44 -10.47 -16.87
CA SER A 42 -6.77 -10.21 -17.40
C SER A 42 -6.98 -8.69 -17.40
N ASP A 43 -7.46 -8.13 -18.52
CA ASP A 43 -7.52 -6.69 -18.80
C ASP A 43 -8.20 -5.83 -17.70
N ASP A 44 -8.95 -6.44 -16.78
CA ASP A 44 -9.54 -5.80 -15.61
C ASP A 44 -8.51 -5.41 -14.51
N PHE A 45 -7.28 -5.95 -14.54
CA PHE A 45 -6.24 -5.75 -13.50
C PHE A 45 -5.23 -4.62 -13.79
N LYS A 46 -5.27 -3.96 -14.95
CA LYS A 46 -4.48 -2.71 -15.15
C LYS A 46 -4.93 -1.59 -14.20
N ASP A 47 -6.17 -1.65 -13.72
CA ASP A 47 -6.68 -0.77 -12.67
C ASP A 47 -6.33 -1.24 -11.25
N PHE A 48 -5.68 -2.40 -11.09
CA PHE A 48 -5.25 -2.92 -9.79
C PHE A 48 -3.91 -2.35 -9.29
N LYS A 49 -3.26 -1.40 -9.99
CA LYS A 49 -2.09 -0.69 -9.43
C LYS A 49 -2.39 0.75 -9.01
N ILE A 50 -3.57 1.29 -9.35
CA ILE A 50 -3.99 2.64 -8.95
C ILE A 50 -4.06 2.82 -7.43
N TRP A 51 -4.25 1.73 -6.66
CA TRP A 51 -4.28 1.82 -5.20
C TRP A 51 -3.03 2.43 -4.60
N ILE A 52 -1.88 2.35 -5.29
CA ILE A 52 -0.65 2.96 -4.81
C ILE A 52 -0.77 4.48 -4.69
N THR A 53 -1.54 5.13 -5.58
CA THR A 53 -1.74 6.59 -5.55
C THR A 53 -2.63 7.00 -4.38
N TYR A 54 -3.63 6.17 -4.05
CA TYR A 54 -4.47 6.38 -2.88
C TYR A 54 -3.70 6.10 -1.57
N LEU A 55 -2.78 5.14 -1.59
CA LEU A 55 -1.91 4.88 -0.45
C LEU A 55 -0.97 6.06 -0.20
N ASP A 56 -0.36 6.60 -1.25
CA ASP A 56 0.50 7.79 -1.21
C ASP A 56 -0.26 9.02 -0.67
N GLU A 57 -1.46 9.29 -1.18
CA GLU A 57 -2.34 10.35 -0.65
C GLU A 57 -2.68 10.14 0.82
N GLY A 58 -3.03 8.92 1.22
CA GLY A 58 -3.35 8.59 2.61
C GLY A 58 -2.17 8.78 3.56
N VAL A 59 -0.95 8.41 3.11
CA VAL A 59 0.29 8.65 3.87
C VAL A 59 0.56 10.15 3.99
N GLY A 60 0.46 10.90 2.90
CA GLY A 60 0.60 12.36 2.92
C GLY A 60 -0.41 13.04 3.85
N ASP A 61 -1.65 12.56 3.89
CA ASP A 61 -2.69 13.05 4.80
C ASP A 61 -2.33 12.80 6.28
N LEU A 62 -1.77 11.64 6.60
CA LEU A 62 -1.28 11.33 7.96
C LEU A 62 -0.15 12.26 8.39
N GLU A 63 0.79 12.53 7.48
CA GLU A 63 1.91 13.44 7.73
C GLU A 63 1.44 14.89 7.89
N LEU A 64 0.60 15.37 6.98
CA LEU A 64 0.18 16.78 6.93
C LEU A 64 -0.89 17.14 7.97
N LYS A 65 -1.91 16.30 8.14
CA LYS A 65 -3.07 16.63 9.01
C LYS A 65 -2.82 16.24 10.47
N TYR A 66 -2.06 15.18 10.69
CA TYR A 66 -1.86 14.61 12.03
C TYR A 66 -0.41 14.72 12.53
N GLY A 67 0.52 15.20 11.70
CA GLY A 67 1.93 15.36 12.07
C GLY A 67 2.64 14.03 12.35
N ILE A 68 2.09 12.92 11.86
CA ILE A 68 2.63 11.57 12.06
C ILE A 68 3.65 11.33 10.96
N SER A 69 4.94 11.24 11.29
CA SER A 69 5.95 10.88 10.30
C SER A 69 5.86 9.39 9.94
N ILE A 70 5.80 9.08 8.64
CA ILE A 70 5.74 7.72 8.12
C ILE A 70 7.09 7.40 7.46
N PRO A 71 7.93 6.51 8.04
CA PRO A 71 9.28 6.25 7.55
C PRO A 71 9.40 5.74 6.11
N ILE A 72 8.30 5.25 5.52
CA ILE A 72 8.23 4.71 4.15
C ILE A 72 7.53 5.63 3.15
N SER A 73 7.17 6.86 3.56
CA SER A 73 6.48 7.86 2.72
C SER A 73 7.18 8.07 1.38
N ASP A 74 8.47 8.42 1.40
CA ASP A 74 9.29 8.61 0.20
C ASP A 74 9.33 7.39 -0.73
N LYS A 75 9.27 6.18 -0.17
CA LYS A 75 9.31 4.95 -0.97
C LYS A 75 7.96 4.68 -1.62
N ILE A 76 6.86 4.97 -0.93
CA ILE A 76 5.50 4.86 -1.46
C ILE A 76 5.28 5.87 -2.59
N SER A 77 5.72 7.13 -2.41
CA SER A 77 5.61 8.16 -3.45
C SER A 77 6.36 7.78 -4.73
N LYS A 78 7.50 7.10 -4.62
CA LYS A 78 8.21 6.59 -5.81
C LYS A 78 7.41 5.56 -6.60
N LEU A 79 6.66 4.68 -5.93
CA LEU A 79 5.81 3.70 -6.62
C LEU A 79 4.58 4.37 -7.25
N SER A 80 4.06 5.42 -6.61
CA SER A 80 3.02 6.30 -7.16
C SER A 80 3.50 7.01 -8.43
N ASP A 81 4.69 7.60 -8.40
CA ASP A 81 5.33 8.21 -9.56
C ASP A 81 5.59 7.20 -10.68
N ASP A 82 6.10 6.01 -10.36
CA ASP A 82 6.31 4.95 -11.35
C ASP A 82 4.99 4.56 -12.04
N TYR A 83 3.90 4.45 -11.28
CA TYR A 83 2.59 4.15 -11.83
C TYR A 83 2.12 5.24 -12.81
N TYR A 84 2.22 6.52 -12.43
CA TYR A 84 1.85 7.61 -13.33
C TYR A 84 2.72 7.64 -14.60
N ASN A 85 4.02 7.41 -14.45
CA ASN A 85 4.97 7.42 -15.57
C ASN A 85 4.80 6.26 -16.55
N ASN A 86 4.27 5.13 -16.08
CA ASN A 86 4.06 3.93 -16.90
C ASN A 86 2.61 3.76 -17.37
N ARG A 87 1.62 4.39 -16.73
CA ARG A 87 0.20 4.31 -17.14
C ARG A 87 -0.09 5.02 -18.47
N PHE A 88 0.64 6.08 -18.80
CA PHE A 88 0.39 6.91 -19.99
C PHE A 88 1.38 6.67 -21.14
N LYS A 89 2.21 5.63 -21.06
CA LYS A 89 3.10 5.19 -22.15
C LYS A 89 2.47 4.05 -22.93
#